data_AF-A0A7S1H8W3-F1
#
_entry.id   AF-A0A7S1H8W3-F1
#
_cell.length_a   1.000
_cell.length_b   1.000
_cell.length_c   1.000
_cell.angle_alpha   90.00
_cell.angle_beta   90.00
_cell.angle_gamma   90.00
#
_symmetry.space_group_name_H-M   'P 1'
#
loop_
_entity.id
_entity.type
_entity.pdbx_description
1 polymer ?
#
loop_
_entity_poly.entity_id
_entity_poly.type
_entity_poly.pdbx_seq_one_letter_code
_entity_poly.pdbx_strand_id
1 'polypeptide(L)'
;EEGGAVEREVREVADGDLVPLDEMCWVLMEAWFEQFDECKLKLKKLFQENDVDHDEVLEITEFIALLKKTPMRIRQHDAINMFHELAGPDDTMDEDEFSELLTFYKFNVRSLLKI
;
A
#
# COMPACT_ATOMS: atom_id res chain seq x y z
N GLU A 1 -24.36 -39.58 7.60
CA GLU A 1 -23.23 -40.39 7.10
C GLU A 1 -22.57 -39.57 5.99
N GLU A 2 -21.53 -38.85 6.40
CA GLU A 2 -20.13 -39.09 6.00
C GLU A 2 -19.83 -38.31 4.70
N GLY A 3 -19.19 -37.16 4.74
CA GLY A 3 -17.87 -36.96 5.35
C GLY A 3 -16.77 -37.37 4.36
N GLY A 4 -16.86 -36.93 3.10
CA GLY A 4 -15.83 -37.18 2.09
C GLY A 4 -14.63 -36.29 2.33
N ALA A 5 -13.68 -36.78 3.13
CA ALA A 5 -12.37 -36.17 3.31
C ALA A 5 -11.68 -36.03 1.96
N VAL A 6 -11.36 -34.80 1.57
CA VAL A 6 -10.43 -34.53 0.46
C VAL A 6 -9.03 -34.81 1.01
N GLU A 7 -8.59 -36.07 0.90
CA GLU A 7 -7.19 -36.42 1.15
C GLU A 7 -6.32 -35.68 0.11
N ARG A 8 -5.69 -34.59 0.54
CA ARG A 8 -4.64 -33.94 -0.23
C ARG A 8 -3.35 -34.70 0.03
N GLU A 9 -2.96 -35.53 -0.92
CA GLU A 9 -1.63 -36.14 -0.95
C GLU A 9 -0.58 -35.04 -1.08
N VAL A 10 0.11 -34.75 0.03
CA VAL A 10 1.31 -33.91 0.03
C VAL A 10 2.44 -34.76 -0.53
N ARG A 11 2.94 -34.40 -1.70
CA ARG A 11 4.05 -35.09 -2.38
C ARG A 11 5.37 -34.50 -1.89
N GLU A 12 6.30 -35.36 -1.47
CA GLU A 12 7.67 -34.95 -1.08
C GLU A 12 8.40 -34.28 -2.26
N VAL A 13 9.12 -33.21 -1.91
CA VAL A 13 9.61 -32.14 -2.78
C VAL A 13 11.11 -32.44 -3.10
N ALA A 14 11.30 -33.04 -4.28
CA ALA A 14 12.50 -33.30 -5.06
C ALA A 14 13.28 -32.06 -5.55
N ASP A 15 14.26 -31.54 -4.79
CA ASP A 15 15.20 -30.44 -5.12
C ASP A 15 15.10 -29.90 -6.57
N GLY A 16 14.28 -28.86 -6.75
CA GLY A 16 13.89 -28.30 -8.06
C GLY A 16 12.39 -28.33 -8.38
N ASP A 17 11.53 -28.43 -7.36
CA ASP A 17 10.12 -28.76 -7.51
C ASP A 17 9.23 -27.70 -8.16
N LEU A 18 8.35 -28.20 -9.03
CA LEU A 18 7.20 -27.47 -9.54
C LEU A 18 6.14 -27.40 -8.44
N VAL A 19 6.04 -26.24 -7.79
CA VAL A 19 4.94 -25.93 -6.87
C VAL A 19 3.63 -25.82 -7.67
N PRO A 20 2.53 -26.46 -7.25
CA PRO A 20 1.22 -26.25 -7.87
C PRO A 20 0.89 -24.76 -7.95
N LEU A 21 0.39 -24.30 -9.10
CA LEU A 21 0.12 -22.88 -9.33
C LEU A 21 -0.80 -22.29 -8.23
N ASP A 22 -1.81 -23.04 -7.80
CA ASP A 22 -2.76 -22.59 -6.78
C ASP A 22 -2.09 -22.38 -5.41
N GLU A 23 -1.12 -23.23 -5.05
CA GLU A 23 -0.36 -23.11 -3.81
C GLU A 23 0.58 -21.91 -3.86
N MET A 24 1.27 -21.72 -4.99
CA MET A 24 2.10 -20.53 -5.21
C MET A 24 1.26 -19.25 -5.22
N CYS A 25 0.08 -19.25 -5.87
CA CYS A 25 -0.83 -18.12 -5.88
C CYS A 25 -1.30 -17.75 -4.47
N TRP A 26 -1.60 -18.73 -3.63
CA TRP A 26 -2.00 -18.48 -2.25
C TRP A 26 -0.87 -17.82 -1.45
N VAL A 27 0.35 -18.36 -1.51
CA VAL A 27 1.54 -17.78 -0.84
C VAL A 27 1.82 -16.36 -1.32
N LEU A 28 1.71 -16.11 -2.63
CA LEU A 28 1.90 -14.77 -3.19
C LEU A 28 0.82 -13.79 -2.72
N MET A 29 -0.43 -14.23 -2.64
CA MET A 29 -1.53 -13.39 -2.16
C MET A 29 -1.38 -13.07 -0.67
N GLU A 30 -1.03 -14.05 0.16
CA GLU A 30 -0.78 -13.85 1.60
C GLU A 30 0.33 -12.82 1.81
N ALA A 31 1.49 -13.00 1.17
CA ALA A 31 2.59 -12.04 1.25
C ALA A 31 2.19 -10.65 0.73
N TRP A 32 1.34 -10.58 -0.31
CA TRP A 32 0.86 -9.31 -0.84
C TRP A 32 -0.09 -8.59 0.13
N PHE A 33 -0.96 -9.31 0.83
CA PHE A 33 -1.86 -8.75 1.83
C PHE A 33 -1.10 -8.24 3.05
N GLU A 34 -0.14 -9.02 3.56
CA GLU A 34 0.72 -8.58 4.68
C GLU A 34 1.47 -7.29 4.33
N GLN A 35 2.10 -7.24 3.15
CA GLN A 35 2.77 -6.03 2.67
C GLN A 35 1.80 -4.86 2.53
N PHE A 36 0.59 -5.10 2.03
CA PHE A 36 -0.42 -4.07 1.88
C PHE A 36 -0.86 -3.49 3.23
N ASP A 37 -1.08 -4.33 4.24
CA ASP A 37 -1.45 -3.89 5.58
C ASP A 37 -0.31 -3.10 6.26
N GLU A 38 0.93 -3.55 6.10
CA GLU A 38 2.10 -2.79 6.56
C GLU A 38 2.20 -1.41 5.91
N CYS A 39 1.92 -1.33 4.60
CA CYS A 39 1.93 -0.07 3.87
C CYS A 39 0.83 0.88 4.37
N LYS A 40 -0.39 0.36 4.60
CA LYS A 40 -1.49 1.13 5.19
C LYS A 40 -1.12 1.71 6.54
N LEU A 41 -0.53 0.91 7.43
CA LEU A 41 -0.08 1.37 8.74
C LEU A 41 1.01 2.45 8.64
N LYS A 42 1.94 2.34 7.69
CA LYS A 42 2.99 3.34 7.47
C LYS A 42 2.40 4.66 6.94
N LEU A 43 1.45 4.60 6.01
CA LEU A 43 0.77 5.80 5.51
C LEU A 43 -0.06 6.46 6.59
N LYS A 44 -0.82 5.71 7.37
CA LYS A 44 -1.58 6.26 8.50
C LYS A 44 -0.69 7.04 9.47
N LYS A 45 0.47 6.49 9.83
CA LYS A 45 1.45 7.19 10.67
C LYS A 45 1.98 8.45 9.99
N LEU A 46 2.31 8.35 8.70
CA LEU A 46 2.81 9.49 7.93
C LEU A 46 1.76 10.61 7.83
N PHE A 47 0.48 10.28 7.67
CA PHE A 47 -0.63 11.21 7.70
C PHE A 47 -0.67 11.94 9.06
N GLN A 48 -0.76 11.18 10.15
CA GLN A 48 -0.84 11.71 11.51
C GLN A 48 0.37 12.57 11.93
N GLU A 49 1.57 12.28 11.41
CA GLU A 49 2.78 13.06 11.67
C GLU A 49 2.82 14.41 10.92
N ASN A 50 1.93 14.61 9.96
CA ASN A 50 1.92 15.77 9.06
C ASN A 50 0.59 16.54 9.03
N ASP A 51 -0.46 16.02 9.66
CA ASP A 51 -1.64 16.77 10.12
C ASP A 51 -1.19 17.65 11.31
N VAL A 52 -0.78 18.89 11.01
CA VAL A 52 -0.07 19.77 11.96
C VAL A 52 -1.03 20.42 12.94
N ASP A 53 -2.24 20.74 12.51
CA ASP A 53 -3.26 21.38 13.31
C ASP A 53 -4.29 20.40 13.92
N HIS A 54 -4.16 19.11 13.61
CA HIS A 54 -4.96 18.01 14.14
C HIS A 54 -6.43 18.13 13.76
N ASP A 55 -6.69 18.55 12.53
CA ASP A 55 -8.03 18.70 11.96
C ASP A 55 -8.52 17.44 11.22
N GLU A 56 -7.70 16.37 11.23
CA GLU A 56 -7.94 15.08 10.57
C GLU A 56 -7.96 15.15 9.04
N VAL A 57 -7.49 16.24 8.45
CA VAL A 57 -7.26 16.36 7.01
C VAL A 57 -5.84 16.86 6.72
N LEU A 58 -5.45 16.83 5.44
CA LEU A 58 -4.23 17.45 4.96
C LEU A 58 -4.59 18.55 3.97
N GLU A 59 -4.22 19.78 4.30
CA GLU A 59 -4.20 20.85 3.30
C GLU A 59 -3.05 20.64 2.31
N ILE A 60 -3.13 21.29 1.14
CA ILE A 60 -2.09 21.22 0.11
C ILE A 60 -0.69 21.60 0.63
N THR A 61 -0.62 22.50 1.61
CA THR A 61 0.65 22.94 2.20
C THR A 61 1.29 21.85 3.05
N GLU A 62 0.48 21.15 3.85
CA GLU A 62 0.87 20.01 4.67
C GLU A 62 1.24 18.81 3.81
N PHE A 63 0.45 18.54 2.78
CA PHE A 63 0.74 17.51 1.79
C PHE A 63 2.10 17.73 1.09
N ILE A 64 2.39 18.96 0.63
CA ILE A 64 3.69 19.28 0.02
C ILE A 64 4.83 19.15 1.05
N ALA A 65 4.61 19.53 2.30
CA ALA A 65 5.59 19.38 3.37
C ALA A 65 5.87 17.91 3.67
N LEU A 66 4.82 17.08 3.72
CA LEU A 66 4.88 15.62 3.86
C LEU A 66 5.73 15.03 2.72
N LEU A 67 5.43 15.37 1.46
CA LEU A 67 6.15 14.84 0.31
C LEU A 67 7.66 15.13 0.36
N LYS A 68 8.07 16.30 0.88
CA LYS A 68 9.50 16.64 1.07
C LYS A 68 10.20 15.79 2.13
N LYS A 69 9.46 15.25 3.11
CA LYS A 69 10.00 14.34 4.14
C LYS A 69 10.12 12.90 3.62
N THR A 70 9.39 12.56 2.56
CA THR A 70 9.50 11.25 1.91
C THR A 70 10.69 11.22 0.94
N PRO A 71 11.24 10.03 0.62
CA PRO A 71 12.27 9.89 -0.41
C PRO A 71 11.74 10.13 -1.84
N MET A 72 10.48 10.55 -2.00
CA MET A 72 9.92 10.86 -3.31
C MET A 72 10.62 12.05 -3.95
N ARG A 73 11.02 11.86 -5.21
CA ARG A 73 11.52 12.93 -6.07
C ARG A 73 10.42 13.36 -7.04
N ILE A 74 9.39 14.01 -6.52
CA ILE A 74 8.30 14.57 -7.30
C ILE A 74 8.53 16.07 -7.53
N ARG A 75 8.23 16.58 -8.73
CA ARG A 75 8.27 18.02 -8.98
C ARG A 75 7.07 18.68 -8.32
N GLN A 76 7.21 19.92 -7.89
CA GLN A 76 6.14 20.64 -7.20
C GLN A 76 4.82 20.69 -8.00
N HIS A 77 4.91 20.92 -9.31
CA HIS A 77 3.75 20.90 -10.20
C HIS A 77 3.02 19.54 -10.19
N ASP A 78 3.76 18.44 -10.23
CA ASP A 78 3.20 17.09 -10.26
C ASP A 78 2.62 16.71 -8.88
N ALA A 79 3.20 17.21 -7.79
CA ALA A 79 2.64 17.07 -6.45
C ALA A 79 1.30 17.81 -6.29
N ILE A 80 1.17 19.01 -6.86
CA ILE A 80 -0.09 19.77 -6.85
C ILE A 80 -1.16 19.03 -7.65
N ASN A 81 -0.82 18.51 -8.84
CA ASN A 81 -1.78 17.73 -9.63
C ASN A 81 -2.20 16.45 -8.91
N MET A 82 -1.24 15.74 -8.29
CA MET A 82 -1.53 14.57 -7.46
C MET A 82 -2.46 14.91 -6.29
N PHE A 83 -2.26 16.05 -5.64
CA PHE A 83 -3.16 16.50 -4.59
C PHE A 83 -4.58 16.70 -5.13
N HIS A 84 -4.75 17.44 -6.23
CA HIS A 84 -6.08 17.68 -6.81
C HIS A 84 -6.75 16.43 -7.40
N GLU A 85 -5.99 15.41 -7.80
CA GLU A 85 -6.55 14.13 -8.27
C GLU A 85 -7.08 13.27 -7.11
N LEU A 86 -6.51 13.42 -5.92
CA LEU A 86 -6.80 12.60 -4.75
C LEU A 86 -7.71 13.28 -3.74
N ALA A 87 -7.56 14.60 -3.57
CA ALA A 87 -8.38 15.42 -2.70
C ALA A 87 -9.83 15.37 -3.19
N GLY A 88 -10.74 15.25 -2.23
CA GLY A 88 -12.17 15.27 -2.48
C GLY A 88 -12.67 16.63 -2.99
N PRO A 89 -13.99 16.78 -3.13
CA PRO A 89 -14.62 18.03 -3.55
C PRO A 89 -14.42 19.22 -2.59
N ASP A 90 -13.83 18.99 -1.41
CA ASP A 90 -13.61 19.97 -0.36
C ASP A 90 -12.22 20.62 -0.40
N ASP A 91 -11.39 20.29 -1.40
CA ASP A 91 -10.01 20.76 -1.57
C ASP A 91 -9.08 20.37 -0.39
N THR A 92 -9.48 19.38 0.41
CA THR A 92 -8.68 18.78 1.48
C THR A 92 -8.48 17.28 1.22
N MET A 93 -7.55 16.65 1.93
CA MET A 93 -7.28 15.23 1.78
C MET A 93 -7.41 14.52 3.12
N ASP A 94 -8.42 13.67 3.26
CA ASP A 94 -8.59 12.85 4.46
C ASP A 94 -7.66 11.59 4.47
N GLU A 95 -7.71 10.80 5.55
CA GLU A 95 -6.88 9.59 5.67
C GLU A 95 -7.17 8.57 4.56
N ASP A 96 -8.43 8.43 4.15
CA ASP A 96 -8.87 7.44 3.15
C ASP A 96 -8.40 7.87 1.75
N GLU A 97 -8.57 9.13 1.39
CA GLU A 97 -8.08 9.77 0.16
C GLU A 97 -6.55 9.73 0.10
N PHE A 98 -5.86 10.05 1.20
CA PHE A 98 -4.41 9.93 1.30
C PHE A 98 -3.95 8.48 1.12
N SER A 99 -4.71 7.51 1.62
CA SER A 99 -4.38 6.09 1.48
C SER A 99 -4.40 5.60 0.03
N GLU A 100 -5.10 6.28 -0.87
CA GLU A 100 -5.07 6.00 -2.31
C GLU A 100 -3.70 6.24 -2.95
N LEU A 101 -2.80 6.97 -2.27
CA LEU A 101 -1.40 7.02 -2.65
C LEU A 101 -0.80 5.62 -2.74
N LEU A 102 -1.23 4.63 -1.94
CA LEU A 102 -0.75 3.25 -2.09
C LEU A 102 -0.93 2.74 -3.52
N THR A 103 -2.06 3.08 -4.14
CA THR A 103 -2.37 2.71 -5.51
C THR A 103 -1.37 3.35 -6.47
N PHE A 104 -1.07 4.64 -6.31
CA PHE A 104 -0.10 5.36 -7.17
C PHE A 104 1.37 4.95 -6.91
N TYR A 105 1.74 4.70 -5.66
CA TYR A 105 3.10 4.30 -5.25
C TYR A 105 3.43 2.86 -5.61
N LYS A 106 2.46 1.94 -5.55
CA LYS A 106 2.65 0.50 -5.83
C LYS A 106 2.95 0.20 -7.30
N PHE A 107 2.65 1.13 -8.21
CA PHE A 107 3.00 0.99 -9.63
C PHE A 107 4.33 1.64 -10.05
N ASN A 108 4.92 2.54 -9.24
CA ASN A 108 6.11 3.29 -9.67
C ASN A 108 7.32 3.26 -8.71
N VAL A 109 7.21 2.75 -7.47
CA VAL A 109 8.34 2.80 -6.54
C VAL A 109 8.74 1.41 -6.01
N ARG A 110 9.48 0.67 -6.83
CA ARG A 110 10.21 -0.57 -6.47
C ARG A 110 11.19 -0.41 -5.29
N SER A 111 11.36 0.78 -4.71
CA SER A 111 12.38 1.08 -3.69
C SER A 111 11.83 1.50 -2.32
N LEU A 112 10.53 1.70 -2.14
CA LEU A 112 9.96 2.11 -0.83
C LEU A 112 9.62 0.91 0.07
N LEU A 113 9.53 -0.30 -0.50
CA LEU A 113 9.31 -1.55 0.23
C LEU A 113 10.55 -2.45 0.29
N LYS A 114 11.74 -1.86 0.20
CA LYS A 114 12.95 -2.56 0.64
C LYS A 114 12.98 -2.57 2.16
N ILE A 115 12.24 -3.52 2.75
CA ILE A 115 12.62 -4.15 4.01
C ILE A 115 13.65 -5.23 3.67
#